data_AF-A0AAW1X7L9-F1
#
_entry.id   AF-A0AAW1X7L9-F1
#
_cell.length_a   1.000
_cell.length_b   1.000
_cell.length_c   1.000
_cell.angle_alpha   90.00
_cell.angle_beta   90.00
_cell.angle_gamma   90.00
#
_symmetry.space_group_name_H-M   'P 1'
#
loop_
_entity.id
_entity.type
_entity.pdbx_description
1 polymer ?
#
loop_
_entity_poly.entity_id
_entity_poly.type
_entity_poly.pdbx_seq_one_letter_code
_entity_poly.pdbx_strand_id
1 'polypeptide(L)'
;MNGEGKEEKEEEKLICREELEELGMIVPWCSQLEVLSNPSLGCFVTHCGWNSSLESMVYGVPVVAFPQLTDQCTNAKMIEDMWKTGVRVEPNEEGVVVGEELKRCLDLVFLDELGGGCSLA
;
A
#
# COMPACT_ATOMS: atom_id res chain seq x y z
N MET A 1 2.68 41.34 -19.95
CA MET A 1 3.56 40.22 -19.56
C MET A 1 3.58 40.21 -18.05
N ASN A 2 2.57 39.60 -17.42
CA ASN A 2 2.51 39.42 -15.97
C ASN A 2 3.01 38.01 -15.68
N GLY A 3 4.12 37.92 -14.93
CA GLY A 3 4.64 36.66 -14.44
C GLY A 3 3.70 36.09 -13.41
N GLU A 4 3.12 34.93 -13.72
CA GLU A 4 2.33 34.15 -12.79
C GLU A 4 3.27 33.60 -11.71
N GLY A 5 2.95 33.95 -10.47
CA GLY A 5 3.59 33.41 -9.29
C GLY A 5 3.46 31.89 -9.32
N LYS A 6 4.59 31.21 -9.17
CA LYS A 6 4.60 29.78 -8.85
C LYS A 6 4.03 29.66 -7.45
N GLU A 7 2.79 29.21 -7.36
CA GLU A 7 2.24 28.69 -6.11
C GLU A 7 3.09 27.48 -5.72
N GLU A 8 4.02 27.69 -4.80
CA GLU A 8 4.70 26.62 -4.09
C GLU A 8 3.62 25.91 -3.27
N LYS A 9 3.21 24.71 -3.71
CA LYS A 9 2.40 23.82 -2.88
C LYS A 9 3.23 23.52 -1.63
N GLU A 10 2.78 24.02 -0.48
CA GLU A 10 3.28 23.60 0.83
C GLU A 10 3.22 22.07 0.87
N GLU A 11 4.40 21.43 0.84
CA GLU A 11 4.51 20.04 1.22
C GLU A 11 4.05 19.96 2.67
N GLU A 12 2.92 19.29 2.94
CA GLU A 12 2.48 18.98 4.29
C GLU A 12 3.63 18.23 4.99
N LYS A 13 4.39 18.96 5.81
CA LYS A 13 5.57 18.44 6.47
C LYS A 13 5.12 17.37 7.45
N LEU A 14 5.47 16.11 7.17
CA LEU A 14 5.26 15.00 8.10
C LEU A 14 5.86 15.36 9.46
N ILE A 15 5.02 15.32 10.50
CA ILE A 15 5.37 15.80 11.85
C ILE A 15 6.58 15.06 12.43
N CYS A 16 6.78 13.80 12.05
CA CYS A 16 7.79 12.87 12.58
C CYS A 16 8.80 12.39 11.52
N ARG A 17 9.06 13.19 10.47
CA ARG A 17 9.89 12.74 9.33
C ARG A 17 11.29 12.24 9.74
N GLU A 18 11.97 12.96 10.63
CA GLU A 18 13.33 12.63 11.07
C GLU A 18 13.38 11.25 11.74
N GLU A 19 12.41 10.93 12.59
CA GLU A 19 12.32 9.63 13.28
C GLU A 19 11.98 8.49 12.30
N LEU A 20 11.17 8.77 11.27
CA LEU A 20 10.83 7.79 10.24
C LEU A 20 12.03 7.45 9.34
N GLU A 21 12.91 8.40 9.07
CA GLU A 21 14.13 8.20 8.28
C GLU A 21 15.19 7.35 9.02
N GLU A 22 15.09 7.20 10.34
CA GLU A 22 15.90 6.24 11.11
C GLU A 22 15.39 4.80 11.00
N LEU A 23 14.09 4.62 10.70
CA LEU A 23 13.43 3.31 10.62
C LEU A 23 13.33 2.78 9.18
N GLY A 24 13.37 3.66 8.18
CA GLY A 24 13.20 3.30 6.78
C GLY A 24 13.57 4.42 5.82
N MET A 25 13.23 4.22 4.54
CA MET A 25 13.53 5.17 3.48
C MET A 25 12.25 5.81 2.95
N ILE A 26 12.23 7.14 2.89
CA ILE A 26 11.16 7.92 2.25
C ILE A 26 11.75 8.58 1.01
N VAL A 27 11.26 8.20 -0.17
CA VAL A 27 11.71 8.76 -1.45
C VAL A 27 10.50 9.22 -2.25
N PRO A 28 10.62 10.32 -3.04
CA PRO A 28 9.51 10.80 -3.86
C PRO A 28 9.13 9.82 -4.97
N TRP A 29 10.07 8.98 -5.40
CA TRP A 29 9.86 7.97 -6.42
C TRP A 29 10.87 6.83 -6.26
N CYS A 30 10.44 5.61 -6.59
CA CYS A 30 11.30 4.44 -6.75
C CYS A 30 10.84 3.61 -7.96
N SER A 31 11.73 2.75 -8.47
CA SER A 31 11.35 1.76 -9.47
C SER A 31 10.48 0.68 -8.80
N GLN A 32 9.16 0.84 -8.86
CA GLN A 32 8.21 -0.07 -8.20
C GLN A 32 8.42 -1.53 -8.61
N LEU A 33 8.71 -1.79 -9.89
CA LEU A 33 8.99 -3.14 -10.39
C LEU A 33 10.25 -3.74 -9.76
N GLU A 34 11.33 -2.97 -9.60
CA GLU A 34 12.54 -3.46 -8.95
C GLU A 34 12.29 -3.77 -7.48
N VAL A 35 11.53 -2.92 -6.78
CA VAL A 35 11.14 -3.13 -5.38
C VAL A 35 10.26 -4.38 -5.24
N LEU A 36 9.23 -4.53 -6.08
CA LEU A 36 8.33 -5.69 -6.07
C LEU A 36 9.05 -6.99 -6.43
N SER A 37 10.08 -6.94 -7.28
CA SER A 37 10.89 -8.11 -7.64
C SER A 37 11.89 -8.53 -6.54
N ASN A 38 12.06 -7.73 -5.49
CA ASN A 38 13.04 -7.99 -4.45
C ASN A 38 12.56 -9.10 -3.49
N PRO A 39 13.31 -10.21 -3.32
CA PRO A 39 12.92 -11.30 -2.41
C PRO A 39 12.79 -10.91 -0.94
N SER A 40 13.32 -9.75 -0.54
CA SER A 40 13.21 -9.24 0.83
C SER A 40 11.90 -8.49 1.08
N LEU A 41 11.09 -8.24 0.06
CA LEU A 41 9.82 -7.54 0.20
C LEU A 41 8.74 -8.51 0.70
N GLY A 42 8.27 -8.29 1.92
CA GLY A 42 7.23 -9.14 2.53
C GLY A 42 5.79 -8.66 2.31
N CYS A 43 5.57 -7.38 2.00
CA CYS A 43 4.22 -6.83 1.86
C CYS A 43 4.24 -5.55 1.02
N PHE A 44 3.18 -5.34 0.24
CA PHE A 44 2.93 -4.11 -0.51
C PHE A 44 1.65 -3.42 -0.07
N VAL A 45 1.78 -2.24 0.55
CA VAL A 45 0.64 -1.38 0.86
C VAL A 45 0.37 -0.49 -0.35
N THR A 46 -0.84 -0.51 -0.90
CA THR A 46 -1.15 0.19 -2.16
C THR A 46 -2.56 0.75 -2.20
N HIS A 47 -2.72 1.83 -2.94
CA HIS A 47 -4.03 2.41 -3.27
C HIS A 47 -4.84 1.55 -4.25
N CYS A 48 -4.35 0.39 -4.68
CA CYS A 48 -5.07 -0.53 -5.56
C CYS A 48 -5.34 0.02 -6.96
N GLY A 49 -4.42 0.85 -7.49
CA GLY A 49 -4.40 1.18 -8.91
C GLY A 49 -4.23 -0.09 -9.76
N TRP A 50 -4.87 -0.15 -10.92
CA TRP A 50 -4.93 -1.39 -11.73
C TRP A 50 -3.54 -1.93 -12.10
N ASN A 51 -2.62 -1.07 -12.55
CA ASN A 51 -1.25 -1.47 -12.91
C ASN A 51 -0.49 -2.04 -11.71
N SER A 52 -0.44 -1.30 -10.59
CA SER A 52 0.25 -1.77 -9.38
C SER A 52 -0.35 -3.06 -8.83
N SER A 53 -1.66 -3.25 -8.97
CA SER A 53 -2.34 -4.49 -8.56
C SER A 53 -1.89 -5.69 -9.40
N LEU A 54 -1.78 -5.52 -10.72
CA LEU A 54 -1.28 -6.56 -11.62
C LEU A 54 0.21 -6.85 -11.39
N GLU A 55 1.03 -5.82 -11.17
CA GLU A 55 2.45 -6.01 -10.87
C GLU A 55 2.64 -6.81 -9.58
N SER A 56 1.92 -6.47 -8.51
CA SER A 56 1.97 -7.22 -7.25
C SER A 56 1.57 -8.69 -7.44
N MET A 57 0.52 -8.94 -8.23
CA MET A 57 0.08 -10.30 -8.55
C MET A 57 1.14 -11.09 -9.33
N VAL A 58 1.78 -10.47 -10.32
CA VAL A 58 2.82 -11.11 -11.15
C VAL A 58 4.05 -11.48 -10.33
N TYR A 59 4.45 -10.63 -9.38
CA TYR A 59 5.58 -10.90 -8.48
C TYR A 59 5.20 -11.71 -7.24
N GLY A 60 3.93 -12.07 -7.08
CA GLY A 60 3.45 -12.86 -5.94
C GLY A 60 3.59 -12.14 -4.59
N VAL A 61 3.59 -10.81 -4.59
CA VAL A 61 3.74 -10.02 -3.36
C VAL A 61 2.36 -9.83 -2.71
N PRO A 62 2.20 -10.20 -1.42
CA PRO A 62 0.97 -9.96 -0.68
C PRO A 62 0.63 -8.47 -0.55
N VAL A 63 -0.66 -8.15 -0.60
CA VAL A 63 -1.15 -6.76 -0.60
C VAL A 63 -1.91 -6.40 0.67
N VAL A 64 -1.61 -5.23 1.23
CA VAL A 64 -2.55 -4.48 2.07
C VAL A 64 -3.22 -3.41 1.20
N ALA A 65 -4.49 -3.62 0.90
CA ALA A 65 -5.27 -2.78 0.02
C ALA A 65 -5.83 -1.57 0.77
N PHE A 66 -5.39 -0.37 0.40
CA PHE A 66 -5.79 0.92 0.96
C PHE A 66 -6.36 1.84 -0.14
N PRO A 67 -7.54 1.54 -0.71
CA PRO A 67 -8.12 2.32 -1.80
C PRO A 67 -8.44 3.76 -1.39
N GLN A 68 -8.23 4.71 -2.31
CA GLN A 68 -8.51 6.13 -2.11
C GLN A 68 -9.60 6.68 -3.06
N LEU A 69 -9.75 6.07 -4.25
CA LEU A 69 -10.69 6.50 -5.29
C LEU A 69 -11.68 5.39 -5.69
N THR A 70 -12.71 5.77 -6.45
CA THR A 70 -13.87 4.92 -6.73
C THR A 70 -13.54 3.56 -7.36
N ASP A 71 -12.75 3.52 -8.43
CA ASP A 71 -12.38 2.29 -9.13
C ASP A 71 -11.47 1.40 -8.28
N GLN A 72 -10.59 2.01 -7.48
CA GLN A 72 -9.68 1.34 -6.56
C GLN A 72 -10.42 0.49 -5.51
N CYS A 73 -11.60 0.91 -5.05
CA CYS A 73 -12.41 0.10 -4.14
C CYS A 73 -12.83 -1.25 -4.77
N THR A 74 -13.12 -1.25 -6.08
CA THR A 74 -13.44 -2.48 -6.81
C THR A 74 -12.21 -3.36 -6.96
N ASN A 75 -11.05 -2.76 -7.26
CA ASN A 75 -9.77 -3.49 -7.33
C ASN A 75 -9.41 -4.12 -5.97
N ALA A 76 -9.53 -3.37 -4.88
CA ALA A 76 -9.32 -3.86 -3.52
C ALA A 76 -10.24 -5.05 -3.21
N LYS A 77 -11.51 -5.00 -3.64
CA LYS A 77 -12.44 -6.13 -3.51
C LYS A 77 -11.99 -7.34 -4.32
N MET A 78 -11.46 -7.17 -5.53
CA MET A 78 -10.93 -8.30 -6.30
C MET A 78 -9.70 -8.94 -5.62
N ILE A 79 -8.78 -8.12 -5.11
CA ILE A 79 -7.58 -8.58 -4.38
C ILE A 79 -7.96 -9.44 -3.17
N GLU A 80 -8.89 -8.94 -2.34
CA GLU A 80 -9.31 -9.59 -1.10
C GLU A 80 -10.29 -10.75 -1.31
N ASP A 81 -11.32 -10.59 -2.15
CA ASP A 81 -12.43 -11.54 -2.25
C ASP A 81 -12.19 -12.61 -3.32
N MET A 82 -11.57 -12.25 -4.44
CA MET A 82 -11.46 -13.12 -5.61
C MET A 82 -10.09 -13.76 -5.73
N TRP A 83 -9.03 -12.95 -5.67
CA TRP A 83 -7.66 -13.43 -5.86
C TRP A 83 -7.05 -14.01 -4.60
N LYS A 84 -7.52 -13.58 -3.42
CA LYS A 84 -6.99 -14.03 -2.12
C LYS A 84 -5.50 -13.76 -1.97
N THR A 85 -5.03 -12.65 -2.54
CA THR A 85 -3.61 -12.24 -2.52
C THR A 85 -3.35 -11.07 -1.57
N GLY A 86 -4.31 -10.72 -0.71
CA GLY A 86 -4.17 -9.60 0.21
C GLY A 86 -5.43 -9.37 1.05
N VAL A 87 -5.36 -8.37 1.92
CA VAL A 87 -6.43 -7.92 2.82
C VAL A 87 -6.74 -6.46 2.58
N ARG A 88 -7.98 -6.02 2.82
CA ARG A 88 -8.38 -4.61 2.68
C ARG A 88 -8.53 -3.94 4.04
N VAL A 89 -8.05 -2.70 4.14
CA VAL A 89 -8.26 -1.87 5.33
C VAL A 89 -9.73 -1.48 5.47
N GLU A 90 -10.23 -1.46 6.70
CA GLU A 90 -11.60 -1.04 7.01
C GLU A 90 -11.60 0.33 7.72
N PRO A 91 -12.17 1.38 7.10
CA PRO A 91 -12.29 2.67 7.77
C PRO A 91 -13.31 2.58 8.92
N ASN A 92 -13.14 3.43 9.93
CA ASN A 92 -14.10 3.59 11.01
C ASN A 92 -15.41 4.27 10.53
N GLU A 93 -16.34 4.52 11.46
CA GLU A 93 -17.63 5.18 11.16
C GLU A 93 -17.47 6.59 10.54
N GLU A 94 -16.33 7.25 10.77
CA GLU A 94 -16.00 8.57 10.23
C GLU A 94 -15.30 8.49 8.85
N GLY A 95 -15.07 7.28 8.33
CA GLY A 95 -14.36 7.07 7.06
C GLY A 95 -12.84 7.10 7.19
N VAL A 96 -12.29 7.05 8.41
CA VAL A 96 -10.85 7.14 8.68
C VAL A 96 -10.27 5.76 9.00
N VAL A 97 -9.17 5.41 8.32
CA VAL A 97 -8.37 4.22 8.66
C VAL A 97 -7.38 4.62 9.75
N VAL A 98 -7.56 4.08 10.95
CA VAL A 98 -6.64 4.33 12.08
C VAL A 98 -5.41 3.43 11.99
N GLY A 99 -4.32 3.82 12.66
CA GLY A 99 -3.05 3.08 12.60
C GLY A 99 -3.17 1.63 13.09
N GLU A 100 -4.04 1.36 14.05
CA GLU A 100 -4.34 0.03 14.58
C GLU A 100 -4.92 -0.90 13.50
N GLU A 101 -5.74 -0.37 12.59
CA GLU A 101 -6.31 -1.14 11.49
C GLU A 101 -5.25 -1.51 10.45
N LEU A 102 -4.38 -0.54 10.11
CA LEU A 102 -3.26 -0.81 9.22
C LEU A 102 -2.32 -1.87 9.82
N LYS A 103 -2.03 -1.77 11.12
CA LYS A 103 -1.25 -2.76 11.86
C LYS A 103 -1.90 -4.15 11.82
N ARG A 104 -3.22 -4.23 12.07
CA ARG A 104 -3.97 -5.50 11.99
C ARG A 104 -3.83 -6.14 10.61
N CYS A 105 -3.95 -5.35 9.54
CA CYS A 105 -3.79 -5.84 8.18
C CYS A 105 -2.38 -6.35 7.89
N LEU A 106 -1.34 -5.63 8.35
CA LEU A 106 0.05 -6.09 8.25
C LEU A 106 0.26 -7.39 9.02
N ASP A 107 -0.25 -7.47 10.26
CA ASP A 107 -0.17 -8.69 11.08
C ASP A 107 -0.83 -9.88 10.36
N LEU A 108 -1.99 -9.70 9.72
CA LEU A 108 -2.63 -10.77 8.94
C LEU A 108 -1.78 -11.24 7.74
N VAL A 109 -1.23 -10.30 6.97
CA VAL A 109 -0.37 -10.62 5.82
C VAL A 109 0.87 -11.42 6.26
N PHE A 110 1.50 -11.05 7.38
CA PHE A 110 2.70 -11.76 7.88
C PHE A 110 2.37 -13.06 8.63
N LEU A 111 1.19 -13.20 9.24
CA LEU A 111 0.78 -14.42 9.94
C LEU A 111 0.29 -15.52 8.99
N ASP A 112 -0.26 -15.17 7.84
CA ASP A 112 -0.65 -16.14 6.81
C ASP A 112 0.55 -16.88 6.20
N GLU A 113 1.78 -16.37 6.36
CA GLU A 113 2.99 -17.13 6.01
C GLU A 113 3.33 -18.25 7.03
N LEU A 114 2.81 -18.17 8.26
CA LEU A 114 3.09 -19.14 9.34
C LEU A 114 1.98 -20.19 9.51
N GLY A 115 0.81 -19.98 8.90
CA GLY A 115 -0.32 -20.90 8.93
C GLY A 115 -0.60 -21.48 7.54
N GLY A 116 0.10 -22.56 7.19
CA GLY A 116 0.02 -23.20 5.87
C GLY A 116 -1.39 -23.26 5.28
N GLY A 117 -1.59 -22.62 4.14
CA GLY A 117 -2.93 -22.56 3.55
C GLY A 117 -3.15 -21.73 2.30
N CYS A 118 -2.11 -21.31 1.55
CA CYS A 118 -2.28 -21.02 0.12
C CYS A 118 -0.91 -21.06 -0.56
N SER A 119 -0.65 -22.10 -1.33
CA SER A 119 0.44 -22.10 -2.29
C SER A 119 0.13 -21.01 -3.30
N LEU A 120 0.88 -19.90 -3.24
CA LEU A 120 1.06 -19.02 -4.39
C LEU A 120 1.75 -19.90 -5.45
N ALA A 121 0.95 -20.46 -6.35
CA ALA A 121 1.42 -21.17 -7.54
C ALA A 121 1.69 -20.16 -8.66
#